data_AF-A0A2P8GM01-F1
#
_entry.id   AF-A0A2P8GM01-F1
#
_cell.length_a   1.000
_cell.length_b   1.000
_cell.length_c   1.000
_cell.angle_alpha   90.00
_cell.angle_beta   90.00
_cell.angle_gamma   90.00
#
_symmetry.space_group_name_H-M   'P 1'
#
loop_
_entity.id
_entity.type
_entity.pdbx_description
1 polymer ?
#
loop_
_entity_poly.entity_id
_entity_poly.type
_entity_poly.pdbx_seq_one_letter_code
_entity_poly.pdbx_strand_id
1 'polypeptide(L)'
;MAQGKNTSNRQLLVKAKDAESQGDAEGAIMLYQQAVKNNPREEQAWQRLMVLYRKKKDYEGELKVINLAFKTYETHTLKTQQEWLRQNKKVATLFKSLAKSLGLMNSKDVMVNDDPVLDKWRHRKEWVTARLKKRPKK
;
A
#
# COMPACT_ATOMS: atom_id res chain seq x y z
N MET A 1 -29.11 5.42 19.03
CA MET A 1 -27.86 6.21 19.05
C MET A 1 -26.70 5.25 18.83
N ALA A 2 -26.22 5.13 17.59
CA ALA A 2 -25.13 4.22 17.25
C ALA A 2 -23.80 4.89 17.63
N GLN A 3 -23.28 4.59 18.83
CA GLN A 3 -21.89 4.86 19.14
C GLN A 3 -21.01 3.90 18.32
N GLY A 4 -20.84 4.22 17.03
CA GLY A 4 -19.79 3.62 16.22
C GLY A 4 -18.47 4.01 16.86
N LYS A 5 -17.89 3.10 17.66
CA LYS A 5 -16.58 3.28 18.30
C LYS A 5 -15.58 3.70 17.24
N ASN A 6 -15.31 5.00 17.16
CA ASN A 6 -14.28 5.55 16.31
C ASN A 6 -12.93 5.20 16.97
N THR A 7 -12.58 3.92 16.89
CA THR A 7 -11.40 3.35 17.51
C THR A 7 -10.22 3.97 16.78
N SER A 8 -9.42 4.76 17.50
CA SER A 8 -8.28 5.46 16.91
C SER A 8 -7.40 4.47 16.14
N ASN A 9 -6.87 4.87 14.98
CA ASN A 9 -6.03 3.98 14.16
C ASN A 9 -4.89 3.37 14.99
N ARG A 10 -4.31 4.16 15.90
CA ARG A 10 -3.31 3.71 16.86
C ARG A 10 -3.81 2.57 17.77
N GLN A 11 -5.05 2.65 18.25
CA GLN A 11 -5.65 1.58 19.07
C GLN A 11 -5.89 0.31 18.25
N LEU A 12 -6.29 0.43 16.97
CA LEU A 12 -6.42 -0.72 16.08
C LEU A 12 -5.08 -1.43 15.90
N LEU A 13 -4.00 -0.69 15.69
CA LEU A 13 -2.65 -1.27 15.56
C LEU A 13 -2.19 -2.00 16.83
N VAL A 14 -2.44 -1.41 18.01
CA VAL A 14 -2.08 -2.03 19.29
C VAL A 14 -2.84 -3.34 19.47
N LYS A 15 -4.15 -3.35 19.26
CA LYS A 15 -4.97 -4.56 19.34
C LYS A 15 -4.57 -5.61 18.32
N ALA A 16 -4.27 -5.19 17.09
CA ALA A 16 -3.83 -6.11 16.03
C ALA A 16 -2.49 -6.78 16.38
N LYS A 17 -1.56 -6.01 16.96
CA LYS A 17 -0.27 -6.52 17.42
C LYS A 17 -0.41 -7.47 18.60
N ASP A 18 -1.32 -7.16 19.52
CA ASP A 18 -1.63 -8.02 20.67
C ASP A 18 -2.24 -9.37 20.20
N ALA A 19 -3.23 -9.32 19.31
CA ALA A 19 -3.79 -10.51 18.67
C ALA A 19 -2.72 -11.34 17.92
N GLU A 20 -1.81 -10.69 17.17
CA GLU A 20 -0.68 -11.36 16.52
C GLU A 20 0.24 -12.06 17.55
N SER A 21 0.46 -11.44 18.70
CA SER A 21 1.32 -11.98 19.77
C SER A 21 0.66 -13.15 20.51
N GLN A 22 -0.67 -13.16 20.58
CA GLN A 22 -1.47 -14.26 21.14
C GLN A 22 -1.66 -15.44 20.18
N GLY A 23 -1.15 -15.32 18.94
CA GLY A 23 -1.30 -16.34 17.90
C GLY A 23 -2.61 -16.26 17.12
N ASP A 24 -3.49 -15.29 17.42
CA ASP A 24 -4.70 -15.01 16.66
C ASP A 24 -4.37 -14.23 15.38
N ALA A 25 -3.85 -14.94 14.39
CA ALA A 25 -3.47 -14.36 13.11
C ALA A 25 -4.69 -13.83 12.32
N GLU A 26 -5.86 -14.45 12.44
CA GLU A 26 -7.07 -14.01 11.72
C GLU A 26 -7.63 -12.72 12.32
N GLY A 27 -7.74 -12.66 13.65
CA GLY A 27 -8.15 -11.44 14.35
C GLY A 27 -7.19 -10.29 14.10
N ALA A 28 -5.88 -10.55 14.09
CA ALA A 28 -4.88 -9.56 13.71
C ALA A 28 -5.08 -9.05 12.27
N ILE A 29 -5.33 -9.94 11.30
CA ILE A 29 -5.61 -9.54 9.90
C ILE A 29 -6.84 -8.62 9.85
N MET A 30 -7.93 -8.97 10.51
CA MET A 30 -9.15 -8.16 10.52
C MET A 30 -8.90 -6.75 11.09
N LEU A 31 -8.16 -6.66 12.19
CA LEU A 31 -7.84 -5.39 12.82
C LEU A 31 -6.90 -4.52 11.96
N TYR A 32 -5.88 -5.11 11.33
CA TYR A 32 -5.03 -4.38 10.39
C TYR A 32 -5.79 -3.95 9.13
N GLN A 33 -6.73 -4.77 8.62
CA GLN A 33 -7.61 -4.39 7.51
C GLN A 33 -8.50 -3.19 7.89
N GLN A 34 -8.99 -3.14 9.12
CA GLN A 34 -9.74 -1.99 9.61
C GLN A 34 -8.84 -0.75 9.74
N ALA A 35 -7.58 -0.93 10.17
CA ALA A 35 -6.62 0.16 10.30
C ALA A 35 -6.31 0.80 8.93
N VAL A 36 -6.05 0.00 7.89
CA VAL A 36 -5.78 0.54 6.54
C VAL A 36 -7.01 1.17 5.88
N LYS A 37 -8.23 0.74 6.26
CA LYS A 37 -9.47 1.40 5.83
C LYS A 37 -9.65 2.76 6.49
N ASN A 38 -9.28 2.88 7.77
CA ASN A 38 -9.37 4.12 8.53
C ASN A 38 -8.29 5.12 8.11
N ASN A 39 -7.04 4.65 7.98
CA ASN A 39 -5.92 5.43 7.48
C ASN A 39 -5.15 4.64 6.41
N PRO A 40 -5.40 4.92 5.11
CA PRO A 40 -4.70 4.26 4.02
C PRO A 40 -3.18 4.52 4.00
N ARG A 41 -2.70 5.57 4.67
CA ARG A 41 -1.26 5.93 4.78
C ARG A 41 -0.54 5.21 5.91
N GLU A 42 -1.22 4.33 6.63
CA GLU A 42 -0.59 3.57 7.71
C GLU A 42 0.29 2.44 7.15
N GLU A 43 1.55 2.75 6.84
CA GLU A 43 2.54 1.78 6.32
C GLU A 43 2.64 0.55 7.21
N GLN A 44 2.64 0.74 8.54
CA GLN A 44 2.79 -0.35 9.50
C GLN A 44 1.69 -1.42 9.34
N ALA A 45 0.44 -1.00 9.11
CA ALA A 45 -0.67 -1.92 8.94
C ALA A 45 -0.54 -2.74 7.64
N TRP A 46 -0.16 -2.09 6.53
CA TRP A 46 0.09 -2.76 5.26
C TRP A 46 1.24 -3.76 5.35
N GLN A 47 2.35 -3.36 5.96
CA GLN A 47 3.50 -4.23 6.15
C GLN A 47 3.13 -5.48 6.96
N ARG A 48 2.37 -5.30 8.04
CA ARG A 48 1.93 -6.40 8.91
C ARG A 48 0.97 -7.36 8.20
N LEU A 49 0.01 -6.84 7.44
CA LEU A 49 -0.88 -7.68 6.62
C LEU A 49 -0.07 -8.58 5.67
N MET A 50 0.86 -8.01 4.92
CA MET A 50 1.70 -8.78 3.99
C MET A 50 2.52 -9.85 4.73
N VAL A 51 3.06 -9.54 5.91
CA VAL A 51 3.79 -10.53 6.74
C VAL A 51 2.86 -11.66 7.18
N LEU A 52 1.65 -11.36 7.63
CA LEU A 52 0.69 -12.36 8.09
C LEU A 52 0.27 -13.30 6.96
N TYR A 53 -0.07 -12.77 5.78
CA TYR A 53 -0.38 -13.61 4.60
C TYR A 53 0.82 -14.47 4.18
N ARG A 54 2.04 -13.92 4.23
CA ARG A 54 3.26 -14.67 3.93
C ARG A 54 3.52 -15.80 4.93
N LYS A 55 3.30 -15.57 6.23
CA LYS A 55 3.39 -16.60 7.28
C LYS A 55 2.39 -17.74 7.02
N LYS A 56 1.18 -17.40 6.57
CA LYS A 56 0.14 -18.36 6.16
C LYS A 56 0.43 -19.06 4.83
N LYS A 57 1.51 -18.69 4.12
CA LYS A 57 1.84 -19.13 2.75
C LYS A 57 0.71 -18.82 1.74
N ASP A 58 -0.18 -17.90 2.09
CA ASP A 58 -1.24 -17.40 1.22
C ASP A 58 -0.68 -16.27 0.36
N TYR A 59 0.08 -16.68 -0.66
CA TYR A 59 0.71 -15.77 -1.61
C TYR A 59 -0.30 -15.02 -2.49
N GLU A 60 -1.51 -15.59 -2.70
CA GLU A 60 -2.57 -14.91 -3.44
C GLU A 60 -3.16 -13.77 -2.61
N GLY A 61 -3.43 -14.02 -1.33
CA GLY A 61 -3.81 -13.01 -0.34
C GLY A 61 -2.74 -11.92 -0.20
N GLU A 62 -1.47 -12.30 -0.06
CA GLU A 62 -0.35 -11.35 0.01
C GLU A 62 -0.30 -10.46 -1.25
N LEU A 63 -0.45 -11.03 -2.45
CA LEU A 63 -0.45 -10.28 -3.70
C LEU A 63 -1.63 -9.29 -3.80
N LYS A 64 -2.83 -9.71 -3.36
CA LYS A 64 -4.01 -8.83 -3.31
C LYS A 64 -3.77 -7.63 -2.38
N VAL A 65 -3.21 -7.86 -1.20
CA VAL A 65 -2.86 -6.79 -0.25
C VAL A 65 -1.83 -5.84 -0.85
N ILE A 66 -0.76 -6.37 -1.47
CA ILE A 66 0.26 -5.54 -2.11
C ILE A 66 -0.34 -4.65 -3.21
N ASN A 67 -1.20 -5.21 -4.08
CA ASN A 67 -1.85 -4.43 -5.13
C ASN A 67 -2.79 -3.36 -4.56
N LEU A 68 -3.52 -3.66 -3.48
CA LEU A 68 -4.38 -2.68 -2.81
C LEU A 68 -3.56 -1.56 -2.16
N ALA A 69 -2.42 -1.89 -1.55
CA ALA A 69 -1.49 -0.93 -0.97
C ALA A 69 -0.94 0.03 -2.04
N PHE A 70 -0.51 -0.50 -3.19
CA PHE A 70 -0.14 0.32 -4.36
C PHE A 70 -1.27 1.23 -4.81
N LYS A 71 -2.47 0.68 -5.02
CA LYS A 71 -3.62 1.46 -5.49
C LYS A 71 -3.96 2.60 -4.52
N THR A 72 -3.97 2.33 -3.22
CA THR A 72 -4.34 3.34 -2.21
C THR A 72 -3.28 4.44 -2.08
N TYR A 73 -1.99 4.08 -2.09
CA TYR A 73 -0.88 5.05 -2.08
C TYR A 73 -0.81 5.87 -3.37
N GLU A 74 -0.93 5.21 -4.52
CA GLU A 74 -0.93 5.85 -5.83
C GLU A 74 -2.14 6.77 -5.99
N THR A 75 -3.35 6.34 -5.61
CA THR A 75 -4.57 7.18 -5.73
C THR A 75 -4.47 8.44 -4.87
N HIS A 76 -3.94 8.35 -3.65
CA HIS A 76 -3.75 9.53 -2.81
C HIS A 76 -2.68 10.47 -3.37
N THR A 77 -1.55 9.92 -3.83
CA THR A 77 -0.43 10.71 -4.36
C THR A 77 -0.81 11.37 -5.67
N LEU A 78 -1.43 10.63 -6.60
CA LEU A 78 -1.93 11.14 -7.87
C LEU A 78 -3.04 12.16 -7.69
N LYS A 79 -3.97 11.98 -6.74
CA LYS A 79 -5.06 12.95 -6.53
C LYS A 79 -4.53 14.28 -6.00
N THR A 80 -3.66 14.26 -4.98
CA THR A 80 -3.03 15.48 -4.47
C THR A 80 -2.13 16.14 -5.50
N GLN A 81 -1.37 15.35 -6.27
CA GLN A 81 -0.53 15.86 -7.35
C GLN A 81 -1.38 16.46 -8.48
N GLN A 82 -2.46 15.80 -8.91
CA GLN A 82 -3.35 16.33 -9.95
C GLN A 82 -4.08 17.61 -9.50
N GLU A 83 -4.53 17.69 -8.25
CA GLU A 83 -5.16 18.90 -7.70
C GLU A 83 -4.18 20.07 -7.70
N TRP A 84 -2.94 19.83 -7.26
CA TRP A 84 -1.87 20.83 -7.25
C TRP A 84 -1.44 21.26 -8.65
N LEU A 85 -1.28 20.31 -9.58
CA LEU A 85 -0.94 20.58 -10.99
C LEU A 85 -2.07 21.34 -11.70
N ARG A 86 -3.34 21.07 -11.35
CA ARG A 86 -4.51 21.81 -11.87
C ARG A 86 -4.50 23.26 -11.41
N GLN A 87 -4.16 23.52 -10.15
CA GLN A 87 -4.05 24.88 -9.61
C GLN A 87 -2.82 25.62 -10.17
N ASN A 88 -1.73 24.90 -10.48
CA ASN A 88 -0.46 25.49 -10.89
C ASN A 88 -0.04 25.07 -12.31
N LYS A 89 -0.91 25.29 -13.31
CA LYS A 89 -0.70 24.83 -14.69
C LYS A 89 0.66 25.21 -15.29
N LYS A 90 1.15 26.44 -15.07
CA LYS A 90 2.45 26.88 -15.59
C LYS A 90 3.62 26.13 -14.96
N VAL A 91 3.58 25.96 -13.64
CA VAL A 91 4.59 25.20 -12.88
C VAL A 91 4.52 23.72 -13.25
N ALA A 92 3.32 23.17 -13.44
CA ALA A 92 3.10 21.80 -13.90
C ALA A 92 3.77 21.55 -15.26
N THR A 93 3.62 22.47 -16.23
CA THR A 93 4.24 22.34 -17.56
C THR A 93 5.77 22.38 -17.48
N LEU A 94 6.34 23.32 -16.72
CA LEU A 94 7.79 23.45 -16.53
C LEU A 94 8.37 22.25 -15.78
N PHE A 95 7.70 21.79 -14.73
CA PHE A 95 8.12 20.63 -13.97
C PHE A 95 8.00 19.34 -14.81
N LYS A 96 6.98 19.23 -15.67
CA LYS A 96 6.81 18.12 -16.62
C LYS A 96 7.93 18.11 -17.68
N SER A 97 8.30 19.24 -18.26
CA SER A 97 9.39 19.30 -19.24
C SER A 97 10.74 18.96 -18.61
N LEU A 98 10.99 19.45 -17.39
CA LEU A 98 12.18 19.11 -16.62
C LEU A 98 12.24 17.61 -16.29
N ALA A 99 11.19 17.04 -15.73
CA ALA A 99 11.12 15.61 -15.41
C ALA A 99 11.33 14.72 -16.64
N LYS A 100 10.80 15.13 -17.80
CA LYS A 100 11.03 14.44 -19.08
C LYS A 100 12.50 14.49 -19.49
N SER A 101 13.16 15.65 -19.37
CA SER A 101 14.58 15.81 -19.70
C SER A 101 15.51 15.02 -18.77
N LEU A 102 15.09 14.82 -17.51
CA LEU A 102 15.84 14.06 -16.51
C LEU A 102 15.54 12.55 -16.55
N GLY A 103 14.65 12.08 -17.42
CA GLY A 103 14.29 10.66 -17.51
C GLY A 103 13.47 10.14 -16.31
N LEU A 104 12.93 11.03 -15.48
CA LEU A 104 12.15 10.70 -14.27
C LEU A 104 10.67 10.36 -14.57
N MET A 105 10.36 10.10 -15.84
CA MET A 105 8.99 9.87 -16.32
C MET A 105 8.93 8.55 -17.08
N ASN A 106 7.96 7.70 -16.74
CA ASN A 106 7.70 6.48 -17.49
C ASN A 106 6.87 6.78 -18.75
N SER A 107 6.73 5.80 -19.65
CA SER A 107 6.01 5.91 -20.92
C SER A 107 4.51 6.24 -20.80
N LYS A 108 3.96 6.32 -19.58
CA LYS A 108 2.57 6.65 -19.28
C LYS A 108 2.38 8.04 -18.67
N ASP A 109 3.36 8.93 -18.80
CA ASP A 109 3.37 10.28 -18.21
C ASP A 109 3.26 10.29 -16.66
N VAL A 110 3.54 9.15 -16.01
CA VAL A 110 3.52 9.05 -14.54
C VAL A 110 4.94 9.29 -14.03
N MET A 111 5.07 10.18 -13.04
CA MET A 111 6.34 10.41 -12.36
C MET A 111 6.79 9.14 -11.64
N VAL A 112 8.05 8.77 -11.81
CA VAL A 112 8.65 7.68 -11.03
C VAL A 112 8.79 8.18 -9.60
N ASN A 113 7.86 7.81 -8.73
CA ASN A 113 7.98 8.07 -7.29
C ASN A 113 9.05 7.13 -6.73
N ASP A 114 10.23 7.67 -6.40
CA ASP A 114 11.27 7.03 -5.58
C ASP A 114 10.84 7.02 -4.11
N ASP A 115 9.66 6.50 -3.81
CA ASP A 115 9.25 6.25 -2.42
C ASP A 115 9.88 4.92 -1.97
N PRO A 116 10.77 4.92 -0.96
CA PRO A 116 11.41 3.70 -0.46
C PRO A 116 10.40 2.64 0.01
N VAL A 117 9.19 3.03 0.41
CA VAL A 117 8.12 2.13 0.82
C VAL A 117 7.55 1.38 -0.40
N LEU A 118 7.31 2.10 -1.50
CA LEU A 118 6.80 1.52 -2.73
C LEU A 118 7.82 0.56 -3.38
N ASP A 119 9.11 0.89 -3.27
CA ASP A 119 10.18 0.02 -3.76
C ASP A 119 10.23 -1.32 -3.00
N LYS A 120 10.16 -1.28 -1.67
CA LYS A 120 10.04 -2.50 -0.84
C LYS A 120 8.84 -3.36 -1.25
N TRP A 121 7.69 -2.73 -1.50
CA TRP A 121 6.49 -3.45 -1.92
C TRP A 121 6.60 -3.99 -3.33
N ARG A 122 7.34 -3.34 -4.22
CA ARG A 122 7.63 -3.80 -5.58
C ARG A 122 8.46 -5.07 -5.55
N HIS A 123 9.57 -5.06 -4.81
CA HIS A 123 10.39 -6.26 -4.62
C HIS A 123 9.60 -7.40 -3.97
N ARG A 124 8.75 -7.09 -2.98
CA ARG A 124 7.87 -8.09 -2.38
C ARG A 124 6.91 -8.68 -3.40
N LYS A 125 6.29 -7.85 -4.25
CA LYS A 125 5.38 -8.27 -5.33
C LYS A 125 6.09 -9.20 -6.30
N GLU A 126 7.27 -8.83 -6.77
CA GLU A 126 8.09 -9.63 -7.68
C GLU A 126 8.36 -11.02 -7.08
N TRP A 127 8.78 -11.06 -5.81
CA TRP A 127 9.02 -12.32 -5.12
C TRP A 127 7.77 -13.20 -5.02
N VAL A 128 6.63 -12.60 -4.62
CA VAL A 128 5.36 -13.32 -4.46
C VAL A 128 4.85 -13.85 -5.80
N THR A 129 4.91 -13.03 -6.86
CA THR A 129 4.51 -13.44 -8.21
C THR A 129 5.40 -14.56 -8.75
N ALA A 130 6.70 -14.52 -8.50
CA ALA A 130 7.62 -15.60 -8.87
C ALA A 130 7.27 -16.91 -8.15
N ARG A 131 6.92 -16.85 -6.85
CA ARG A 131 6.47 -18.03 -6.09
C ARG A 131 5.18 -18.61 -6.61
N LEU A 132 4.21 -17.77 -6.99
CA LEU A 132 2.96 -18.21 -7.59
C LEU A 132 3.18 -18.89 -8.95
N LYS A 133 4.05 -18.34 -9.80
CA LYS A 133 4.39 -18.95 -11.10
C LYS A 133 5.06 -20.32 -10.98
N LYS A 134 5.84 -20.55 -9.92
CA LYS A 134 6.53 -21.81 -9.65
C LYS A 134 5.65 -22.89 -8.99
N ARG A 135 4.42 -22.56 -8.54
CA ARG A 135 3.50 -23.57 -8.02
C ARG A 135 2.93 -24.38 -9.19
N PRO A 136 2.91 -25.72 -9.12
CA PRO A 136 2.19 -26.52 -10.10
C PRO A 136 0.72 -26.10 -10.08
N LYS A 137 0.15 -25.83 -11.25
CA LYS A 137 -1.31 -25.65 -11.38
C LYS A 137 -1.94 -26.98 -10.98
N LYS A 138 -2.70 -26.96 -9.89
CA LYS A 138 -3.54 -28.08 -9.47
C LYS A 138 -4.73 -28.19 -10.40
#